data_AF-A0A1M7A5G7-F1
#
_entry.id   AF-A0A1M7A5G7-F1
#
_cell.length_a   1.000
_cell.length_b   1.000
_cell.length_c   1.000
_cell.angle_alpha   90.00
_cell.angle_beta   90.00
_cell.angle_gamma   90.00
#
_symmetry.space_group_name_H-M   'P 1'
#
loop_
_entity.id
_entity.type
_entity.pdbx_description
1 polymer ?
#
loop_
_entity_poly.entity_id
_entity_poly.type
_entity_poly.pdbx_seq_one_letter_code
_entity_poly.pdbx_strand_id
1 'polypeptide(L)'
;MPDLEAAAHPPHWRKRHPLGQASTRTIYRRLRSSRLSADLAIWAYVYPWSFSLQAIFIAICRRYGLAKIIEMCTNHAITILPATWVLVCTLTAAWQKIFDMNPRIGFLAHADQYKEASACGMFLAPAKSIEQMRQVIFNDYVNASLAGLFILMLISLLAFGIRTVIRARGMNAPTVKEAPFEPLSPPERHPQF
;
A
#
# COMPACT_ATOMS: atom_id res chain seq x y z
N MET A 1 -11.62 -47.18 -45.31
CA MET A 1 -11.94 -46.16 -44.29
C MET A 1 -11.05 -44.95 -44.55
N PRO A 2 -11.51 -43.93 -45.27
CA PRO A 2 -10.87 -42.61 -45.27
C PRO A 2 -11.32 -41.83 -44.02
N ASP A 3 -10.70 -40.68 -43.75
CA ASP A 3 -11.11 -39.63 -42.80
C ASP A 3 -10.26 -39.45 -41.52
N LEU A 4 -8.93 -39.36 -41.67
CA LEU A 4 -8.04 -38.80 -40.63
C LEU A 4 -7.24 -37.57 -41.08
N GLU A 5 -7.72 -36.82 -42.08
CA GLU A 5 -7.01 -35.64 -42.59
C GLU A 5 -7.94 -34.45 -42.85
N ALA A 6 -8.74 -34.06 -41.85
CA ALA A 6 -9.73 -32.99 -41.99
C ALA A 6 -9.83 -32.05 -40.76
N ALA A 7 -8.71 -31.76 -40.08
CA ALA A 7 -8.74 -30.89 -38.89
C ALA A 7 -7.54 -29.94 -38.73
N ALA A 8 -7.06 -29.32 -39.82
CA ALA A 8 -5.92 -28.37 -39.76
C ALA A 8 -6.17 -27.01 -40.44
N HIS A 9 -7.42 -26.55 -40.56
CA HIS A 9 -7.69 -25.17 -40.97
C HIS A 9 -7.77 -24.25 -39.74
N PRO A 10 -6.81 -23.32 -39.53
CA PRO A 10 -6.91 -22.35 -38.45
C PRO A 10 -8.10 -21.41 -38.71
N PRO A 11 -8.84 -21.00 -37.65
CA PRO A 11 -10.05 -20.22 -37.81
C PRO A 11 -9.76 -18.82 -38.37
N HIS A 12 -10.64 -18.35 -39.25
CA HIS A 12 -10.52 -17.15 -40.09
C HIS A 12 -10.37 -15.82 -39.33
N TRP A 13 -10.65 -15.78 -38.02
CA TRP A 13 -10.40 -14.62 -37.16
C TRP A 13 -8.90 -14.43 -36.82
N ARG A 14 -8.05 -15.42 -37.13
CA ARG A 14 -6.58 -15.33 -37.01
C ARG A 14 -5.93 -14.66 -38.24
N LYS A 15 -6.54 -13.61 -38.78
CA LYS A 15 -5.84 -12.69 -39.67
C LYS A 15 -5.24 -11.58 -38.81
N ARG A 16 -3.98 -11.77 -38.39
CA ARG A 16 -3.21 -10.73 -37.72
C ARG A 16 -3.03 -9.56 -38.70
N HIS A 17 -3.66 -8.43 -38.40
CA HIS A 17 -3.41 -7.17 -39.09
C HIS A 17 -1.90 -6.83 -39.03
N PRO A 18 -1.25 -6.43 -40.15
CA PRO A 18 0.18 -6.16 -40.22
C PRO A 18 0.51 -4.73 -39.75
N LEU A 19 -0.08 -4.28 -38.64
CA LEU A 19 0.29 -3.02 -37.98
C LEU A 19 1.04 -3.36 -36.69
N GLY A 20 2.37 -3.40 -36.81
CA GLY A 20 3.30 -3.21 -35.70
C GLY A 20 3.43 -4.37 -34.72
N GLN A 21 4.22 -5.39 -35.07
CA GLN A 21 4.87 -6.29 -34.11
C GLN A 21 5.97 -5.58 -33.30
N ALA A 22 5.70 -4.40 -32.76
CA ALA A 22 6.48 -3.91 -31.63
C ALA A 22 6.11 -4.81 -30.46
N SER A 23 7.00 -5.77 -30.16
CA SER A 23 6.88 -6.76 -29.09
C SER A 23 6.18 -6.14 -27.89
N THR A 24 4.97 -6.63 -27.58
CA THR A 24 4.17 -6.17 -26.43
C THR A 24 4.99 -6.19 -25.14
N ARG A 25 6.00 -7.07 -25.04
CA ARG A 25 6.99 -7.07 -23.97
C ARG A 25 7.84 -5.80 -23.92
N THR A 26 8.28 -5.27 -25.06
CA THR A 26 9.04 -4.01 -25.15
C THR A 26 8.18 -2.82 -24.75
N ILE A 27 6.91 -2.81 -25.17
CA ILE A 27 5.93 -1.78 -24.76
C ILE A 27 5.69 -1.87 -23.25
N TYR A 28 5.44 -3.07 -22.72
CA TYR A 28 5.22 -3.27 -21.28
C TYR A 28 6.45 -2.90 -20.46
N ARG A 29 7.66 -3.20 -20.95
CA ARG A 29 8.92 -2.90 -20.26
C ARG A 29 9.23 -1.40 -20.28
N ARG A 30 8.94 -0.69 -21.38
CA ARG A 30 9.01 0.79 -21.43
C ARG A 30 7.97 1.43 -20.53
N LEU A 31 6.70 1.02 -20.63
CA LEU A 31 5.64 1.55 -19.76
C LEU A 31 5.94 1.28 -18.29
N ARG A 32 6.43 0.09 -17.95
CA ARG A 32 6.87 -0.25 -16.60
C ARG A 32 8.08 0.58 -16.18
N SER A 33 9.10 0.78 -17.01
CA SER A 33 10.27 1.58 -16.63
C SER A 33 9.93 3.07 -16.47
N SER A 34 9.09 3.62 -17.35
CA SER A 34 8.59 5.00 -17.26
C SER A 34 7.69 5.22 -16.05
N ARG A 35 6.87 4.22 -15.71
CA ARG A 35 6.00 4.26 -14.53
C ARG A 35 6.81 4.08 -13.24
N LEU A 36 7.77 3.14 -13.21
CA LEU A 36 8.73 3.00 -12.10
C LEU A 36 9.58 4.24 -11.89
N SER A 37 10.04 4.91 -12.95
CA SER A 37 10.81 6.15 -12.80
C SER A 37 9.95 7.31 -12.29
N ALA A 38 8.68 7.36 -12.69
CA ALA A 38 7.73 8.34 -12.17
C ALA A 38 7.37 8.05 -10.70
N ASP A 39 7.16 6.78 -10.35
CA ASP A 39 6.92 6.33 -8.98
C ASP A 39 8.15 6.65 -8.10
N LEU A 40 9.36 6.31 -8.56
CA LEU A 40 10.61 6.64 -7.85
C LEU A 40 10.81 8.15 -7.70
N ALA A 41 10.46 8.95 -8.71
CA ALA A 41 10.56 10.41 -8.64
C ALA A 41 9.53 11.01 -7.66
N ILE A 42 8.31 10.48 -7.62
CA ILE A 42 7.30 10.85 -6.62
C ILE A 42 7.83 10.48 -5.23
N TRP A 43 8.38 9.28 -5.04
CA TRP A 43 8.98 8.89 -3.77
C TRP A 43 10.19 9.75 -3.37
N ALA A 44 11.05 10.14 -4.32
CA ALA A 44 12.20 11.01 -4.05
C ALA A 44 11.80 12.46 -3.72
N TYR A 45 10.71 12.96 -4.31
CA TYR A 45 10.21 14.32 -4.11
C TYR A 45 9.35 14.45 -2.84
N VAL A 46 8.51 13.44 -2.57
CA VAL A 46 7.58 13.38 -1.43
C VAL A 46 8.30 12.93 -0.16
N TYR A 47 9.37 12.15 -0.28
CA TYR A 47 10.12 11.59 0.84
C TYR A 47 11.65 11.72 0.75
N PRO A 48 12.20 12.92 0.56
CA PRO A 48 13.65 13.11 0.60
C PRO A 48 14.26 12.69 1.95
N TRP A 49 13.47 12.78 3.03
CA TRP A 49 13.85 12.35 4.39
C TRP A 49 13.54 10.87 4.69
N SER A 50 12.55 10.25 4.04
CA SER A 50 12.18 8.86 4.34
C SER A 50 13.06 7.83 3.66
N PHE A 51 13.76 8.12 2.57
CA PHE A 51 14.74 7.17 2.02
C PHE A 51 15.91 6.95 2.98
N SER A 52 16.43 8.02 3.58
CA SER A 52 17.50 7.93 4.59
C SER A 52 16.99 7.23 5.85
N LEU A 53 15.78 7.56 6.32
CA LEU A 53 15.23 6.94 7.53
C LEU A 53 14.70 5.51 7.31
N GLN A 54 14.19 5.15 6.12
CA GLN A 54 13.83 3.77 5.77
C GLN A 54 15.07 2.89 5.60
N ALA A 55 16.16 3.40 5.02
CA ALA A 55 17.41 2.67 4.96
C ALA A 55 17.97 2.40 6.38
N ILE A 56 17.92 3.41 7.25
CA ILE A 56 18.29 3.28 8.67
C ILE A 56 17.35 2.29 9.38
N PHE A 57 16.04 2.36 9.15
CA PHE A 57 15.06 1.44 9.75
C PHE A 57 15.21 0.01 9.24
N ILE A 58 15.42 -0.22 7.95
CA ILE A 58 15.72 -1.55 7.39
C ILE A 58 17.04 -2.07 7.97
N ALA A 59 18.06 -1.23 8.11
CA ALA A 59 19.32 -1.60 8.75
C ALA A 59 19.13 -1.97 10.23
N ILE A 60 18.35 -1.18 10.99
CA ILE A 60 17.96 -1.46 12.37
C ILE A 60 17.13 -2.77 12.43
N CYS A 61 16.05 -2.91 11.67
CA CYS A 61 15.25 -4.13 11.62
C CYS A 61 16.04 -5.36 11.18
N ARG A 62 17.05 -5.23 10.30
CA ARG A 62 17.89 -6.35 9.90
C ARG A 62 18.95 -6.69 10.97
N ARG A 63 19.48 -5.68 11.66
CA ARG A 63 20.45 -5.83 12.76
C ARG A 63 19.80 -6.35 14.05
N TYR A 64 18.60 -5.88 14.36
CA TYR A 64 17.85 -6.20 15.58
C TYR A 64 16.82 -7.30 15.35
N GLY A 65 16.23 -7.45 14.16
CA GLY A 65 15.19 -8.44 13.87
C GLY A 65 15.68 -9.88 13.79
N LEU A 66 16.94 -10.13 13.42
CA LEU A 66 17.49 -11.49 13.52
C LEU A 66 17.88 -11.86 14.97
N ALA A 67 18.26 -10.86 15.77
CA ALA A 67 18.79 -11.06 17.12
C ALA A 67 17.70 -11.03 18.22
N LYS A 68 16.57 -10.33 18.02
CA LYS A 68 15.53 -10.13 19.05
C LYS A 68 14.24 -10.93 18.90
N ILE A 69 14.10 -11.78 17.87
CA ILE A 69 12.97 -12.74 17.80
C ILE A 69 12.98 -13.71 19.00
N ILE A 70 14.13 -13.90 19.64
CA ILE A 70 14.30 -14.75 20.84
C ILE A 70 13.98 -13.99 22.16
N GLU A 71 13.92 -12.66 22.15
CA GLU A 71 13.78 -11.80 23.36
C GLU A 71 12.52 -10.92 23.30
N MET A 72 11.45 -11.43 22.68
CA MET A 72 10.23 -10.67 22.39
C MET A 72 9.42 -10.31 23.66
N CYS A 73 9.61 -11.04 24.76
CA CYS A 73 8.69 -10.99 25.91
C CYS A 73 8.94 -9.86 26.91
N THR A 74 10.11 -9.20 26.91
CA THR A 74 10.50 -8.32 28.04
C THR A 74 10.46 -6.83 27.72
N ASN A 75 10.46 -6.44 26.43
CA ASN A 75 10.70 -5.05 26.03
C ASN A 75 9.62 -4.50 25.09
N HIS A 76 8.62 -3.81 25.66
CA HIS A 76 7.55 -3.11 24.92
C HIS A 76 8.05 -2.16 23.81
N ALA A 77 9.28 -1.67 23.92
CA ALA A 77 9.90 -0.77 22.94
C ALA A 77 10.06 -1.41 21.55
N ILE A 78 10.16 -2.73 21.45
CA ILE A 78 10.38 -3.47 20.19
C ILE A 78 9.12 -3.43 19.30
N THR A 79 7.92 -3.38 19.90
CA THR A 79 6.66 -3.35 19.16
C THR A 79 6.16 -1.92 18.93
N ILE A 80 6.39 -1.01 19.88
CA ILE A 80 5.96 0.39 19.78
C ILE A 80 6.74 1.12 18.67
N LEU A 81 8.07 0.93 18.61
CA LEU A 81 8.91 1.62 17.62
C LEU A 81 8.49 1.38 16.16
N PRO A 82 8.36 0.12 15.67
CA PRO A 82 7.91 -0.12 14.31
C PRO A 82 6.45 0.31 14.07
N ALA A 83 5.57 0.19 15.06
CA ALA A 83 4.17 0.60 14.92
C ALA A 83 4.02 2.13 14.78
N THR A 84 4.70 2.91 15.63
CA THR A 84 4.70 4.37 15.55
C THR A 84 5.33 4.84 14.25
N TRP A 85 6.42 4.21 13.82
CA TRP A 85 7.08 4.53 12.56
C TRP A 85 6.13 4.38 11.36
N VAL A 86 5.47 3.22 11.23
CA VAL A 86 4.50 2.97 10.17
C VAL A 86 3.37 4.00 10.22
N LEU A 87 2.84 4.30 11.41
CA LEU A 87 1.76 5.28 11.59
C LEU A 87 2.16 6.68 11.10
N VAL A 88 3.36 7.15 11.45
CA VAL A 88 3.87 8.46 11.00
C VAL A 88 4.03 8.49 9.48
N CYS A 89 4.62 7.45 8.89
CA CYS A 89 4.78 7.36 7.43
C CYS A 89 3.42 7.36 6.73
N THR A 90 2.44 6.62 7.22
CA THR A 90 1.11 6.53 6.61
C THR A 90 0.32 7.84 6.71
N LEU A 91 0.36 8.51 7.86
CA LEU A 91 -0.30 9.82 8.03
C LEU A 91 0.34 10.89 7.13
N THR A 92 1.67 10.91 7.05
CA THR A 92 2.40 11.84 6.19
C THR A 92 2.06 11.61 4.72
N ALA A 93 2.04 10.34 4.28
CA ALA A 93 1.63 9.96 2.94
C ALA A 93 0.25 10.47 2.57
N ALA A 94 -0.73 10.21 3.45
CA ALA A 94 -2.12 10.55 3.23
C ALA A 94 -2.32 12.07 3.22
N TRP A 95 -1.62 12.79 4.09
CA TRP A 95 -1.65 14.25 4.12
C TRP A 95 -1.15 14.86 2.80
N GLN A 96 -0.01 14.41 2.31
CA GLN A 96 0.54 14.86 1.02
C GLN A 96 -0.40 14.48 -0.13
N LYS A 97 -1.05 13.30 -0.08
CA LYS A 97 -2.00 12.89 -1.13
C LYS A 97 -3.24 13.80 -1.22
N ILE A 98 -3.62 14.47 -0.13
CA ILE A 98 -4.77 15.37 -0.10
C ILE A 98 -4.35 16.81 -0.42
N PHE A 99 -3.28 17.32 0.20
CA PHE A 99 -2.96 18.75 0.24
C PHE A 99 -1.72 19.18 -0.58
N ASP A 100 -1.01 18.25 -1.22
CA ASP A 100 0.16 18.62 -2.04
C ASP A 100 -0.27 19.48 -3.24
N MET A 101 0.43 20.60 -3.46
CA MET A 101 0.16 21.55 -4.55
C MET A 101 0.53 20.99 -5.92
N ASN A 102 1.34 19.94 -5.98
CA ASN A 102 1.70 19.29 -7.22
C ASN A 102 0.53 18.41 -7.70
N PRO A 103 -0.09 18.69 -8.86
CA PRO A 103 -1.23 17.93 -9.38
C PRO A 103 -0.87 16.47 -9.74
N ARG A 104 0.41 16.09 -9.72
CA ARG A 104 0.83 14.68 -9.86
C ARG A 104 0.70 13.88 -8.55
N ILE A 105 0.60 14.57 -7.42
CA ILE A 105 0.67 13.97 -6.09
C ILE A 105 -0.66 14.19 -5.35
N GLY A 106 -1.13 15.45 -5.29
CA GLY A 106 -2.34 15.85 -4.58
C GLY A 106 -3.61 15.69 -5.42
N PHE A 107 -4.63 15.05 -4.85
CA PHE A 107 -5.93 14.88 -5.52
C PHE A 107 -6.65 16.22 -5.73
N LEU A 108 -6.56 17.16 -4.78
CA LEU A 108 -7.20 18.48 -4.92
C LEU A 108 -6.53 19.30 -6.03
N ALA A 109 -5.19 19.32 -6.06
CA ALA A 109 -4.44 20.00 -7.11
C ALA A 109 -4.70 19.38 -8.50
N HIS A 110 -4.88 18.05 -8.58
CA HIS A 110 -5.27 17.37 -9.82
C HIS A 110 -6.65 17.86 -10.29
N ALA A 111 -7.65 17.84 -9.41
CA ALA A 111 -8.99 18.32 -9.73
C ALA A 111 -9.01 19.78 -10.21
N ASP A 112 -8.23 20.66 -9.57
CA ASP A 112 -8.14 22.07 -9.93
C ASP A 112 -7.47 22.28 -11.29
N GLN A 113 -6.41 21.52 -11.60
CA GLN A 113 -5.77 21.56 -12.93
C GLN A 113 -6.75 21.16 -14.05
N TYR A 114 -7.57 20.12 -13.84
CA TYR A 114 -8.59 19.73 -14.82
C TYR A 114 -9.72 20.75 -14.92
N LYS A 115 -10.10 21.41 -13.82
CA LYS A 115 -11.08 22.51 -13.84
C LYS A 115 -10.58 23.68 -14.68
N GLU A 116 -9.35 24.14 -14.46
CA GLU A 116 -8.75 25.24 -15.23
C GLU A 116 -8.62 24.89 -16.72
N ALA A 117 -8.16 23.67 -17.04
CA ALA A 117 -8.06 23.21 -18.43
C ALA A 117 -9.42 23.15 -19.12
N SER A 118 -10.47 22.73 -18.39
CA SER A 118 -11.85 22.71 -18.93
C SER A 118 -12.39 24.12 -19.19
N ALA A 119 -12.00 25.12 -18.38
CA ALA A 119 -12.39 26.52 -18.55
C ALA A 119 -11.65 27.19 -19.73
N CYS A 120 -10.38 26.82 -19.96
CA CYS A 120 -9.59 27.30 -21.10
C CYS A 120 -9.90 26.58 -22.43
N GLY A 121 -10.79 25.59 -22.45
CA GLY A 121 -11.09 24.79 -23.64
C GLY A 121 -9.90 23.95 -24.15
N MET A 122 -8.89 23.72 -23.30
CA MET A 122 -7.72 22.90 -23.62
C MET A 122 -7.91 21.47 -23.10
N PHE A 123 -7.68 20.48 -23.96
CA PHE A 123 -7.73 19.08 -23.59
C PHE A 123 -6.38 18.63 -23.03
N LEU A 124 -6.33 18.35 -21.73
CA LEU A 124 -5.20 17.65 -21.12
C LEU A 124 -5.33 16.14 -21.40
N ALA A 125 -4.34 15.56 -22.07
CA ALA A 125 -4.23 14.10 -22.22
C ALA A 125 -4.18 13.46 -20.81
N PRO A 126 -5.04 12.47 -20.49
CA PRO A 126 -5.64 11.47 -21.37
C PRO A 126 -7.14 11.66 -21.68
N ALA A 127 -7.79 12.71 -21.18
CA ALA A 127 -9.22 12.94 -21.40
C ALA A 127 -9.46 13.47 -22.82
N LYS A 128 -10.29 12.75 -23.60
CA LYS A 128 -10.60 13.09 -25.00
C LYS A 128 -11.94 13.83 -25.15
N SER A 129 -12.68 14.03 -24.06
CA SER A 129 -13.95 14.75 -24.03
C SER A 129 -14.14 15.50 -22.71
N ILE A 130 -14.98 16.54 -22.74
CA ILE A 130 -15.35 17.35 -21.57
C ILE A 130 -16.01 16.48 -20.48
N GLU A 131 -16.81 15.50 -20.88
CA GLU A 131 -17.48 14.58 -19.96
C GLU A 131 -16.48 13.69 -19.20
N GLN A 132 -15.42 13.23 -19.89
CA GLN A 132 -14.34 12.47 -19.24
C GLN A 132 -13.57 13.31 -18.22
N MET A 133 -13.34 14.60 -18.49
CA MET A 133 -12.68 15.49 -17.52
C MET A 133 -13.51 15.66 -16.24
N ARG A 134 -14.84 15.78 -16.34
CA ARG A 134 -15.73 15.83 -15.17
C ARG A 134 -15.67 14.55 -14.35
N GLN A 135 -15.61 13.39 -14.99
CA GLN A 135 -15.45 12.11 -14.30
C GLN A 135 -14.12 12.00 -13.55
N VAL A 136 -13.02 12.49 -14.13
CA VAL A 136 -11.71 12.54 -13.45
C VAL A 136 -11.79 13.43 -12.21
N ILE A 137 -12.32 14.65 -12.34
CA ILE A 137 -12.49 15.58 -11.21
C ILE A 137 -13.32 14.94 -10.09
N PHE A 138 -14.43 14.27 -10.44
CA PHE A 138 -15.25 13.58 -9.46
C PHE A 138 -14.50 12.43 -8.76
N ASN A 139 -13.73 11.64 -9.52
CA ASN A 139 -12.91 10.56 -8.96
C ASN A 139 -11.86 11.10 -7.99
N ASP A 140 -11.22 12.23 -8.31
CA ASP A 140 -10.23 12.85 -7.45
C ASP A 140 -10.85 13.33 -6.13
N TYR A 141 -12.05 13.92 -6.16
CA TYR A 141 -12.77 14.29 -4.93
C TYR A 141 -13.13 13.07 -4.08
N VAL A 142 -13.58 11.97 -4.72
CA VAL A 142 -13.86 10.72 -4.00
C VAL A 142 -12.57 10.17 -3.37
N ASN A 143 -11.47 10.12 -4.11
CA ASN A 143 -10.19 9.66 -3.58
C ASN A 143 -9.67 10.55 -2.44
N ALA A 144 -9.82 11.87 -2.55
CA ALA A 144 -9.49 12.81 -1.49
C ALA A 144 -10.32 12.56 -0.22
N SER A 145 -11.63 12.33 -0.37
CA SER A 145 -12.52 12.03 0.74
C SER A 145 -12.17 10.71 1.44
N LEU A 146 -11.86 9.67 0.65
CA LEU A 146 -11.46 8.36 1.17
C LEU A 146 -10.12 8.43 1.91
N ALA A 147 -9.16 9.19 1.37
CA ALA A 147 -7.90 9.45 2.05
C ALA A 147 -8.10 10.24 3.36
N GLY A 148 -9.00 11.23 3.37
CA GLY A 148 -9.36 11.98 4.57
C GLY A 148 -10.00 11.09 5.64
N LEU A 149 -10.94 10.23 5.26
CA LEU A 149 -11.56 9.25 6.16
C LEU A 149 -10.53 8.29 6.76
N PHE A 150 -9.54 7.86 5.96
CA PHE A 150 -8.48 6.99 6.44
C PHE A 150 -7.59 7.67 7.50
N ILE A 151 -7.24 8.95 7.31
CA ILE A 151 -6.53 9.75 8.33
C ILE A 151 -7.36 9.82 9.62
N LEU A 152 -8.65 10.12 9.52
CA LEU A 152 -9.54 10.18 10.68
C LEU A 152 -9.61 8.86 11.44
N MET A 153 -9.68 7.73 10.72
CA MET A 153 -9.66 6.39 11.30
C MET A 153 -8.34 6.15 12.06
N LEU A 154 -7.19 6.49 11.48
CA LEU A 154 -5.88 6.30 12.11
C LEU A 154 -5.70 7.16 13.37
N ILE A 155 -6.12 8.43 13.32
CA ILE A 155 -6.08 9.33 14.48
C ILE A 155 -6.97 8.78 15.61
N SER A 156 -8.15 8.26 15.26
CA SER A 156 -9.05 7.64 16.22
C SER A 156 -8.41 6.43 16.89
N LEU A 157 -7.79 5.53 16.11
CA LEU A 157 -7.09 4.36 16.64
C LEU A 157 -5.93 4.75 17.56
N LEU A 158 -5.16 5.78 17.18
CA LEU A 158 -4.08 6.32 18.00
C LEU A 158 -4.61 6.86 19.33
N ALA A 159 -5.72 7.62 19.31
CA ALA A 159 -6.34 8.16 20.51
C ALA A 159 -6.83 7.04 21.46
N PHE A 160 -7.45 5.99 20.94
CA PHE A 160 -7.84 4.81 21.73
C PHE A 160 -6.61 4.07 22.29
N GLY A 161 -5.54 3.94 21.51
CA GLY A 161 -4.28 3.34 21.94
C GLY A 161 -3.67 4.09 23.13
N ILE A 162 -3.51 5.42 22.99
CA ILE A 162 -2.98 6.29 24.05
C ILE A 162 -3.86 6.19 25.30
N ARG A 163 -5.19 6.26 25.14
CA ARG A 163 -6.13 6.12 26.27
C ARG A 163 -5.97 4.79 27.00
N THR A 164 -5.76 3.71 26.26
CA THR A 164 -5.54 2.37 26.83
C THR A 164 -4.23 2.30 27.59
N VAL A 165 -3.14 2.87 27.05
CA VAL A 165 -1.84 2.92 27.72
C VAL A 165 -1.91 3.72 29.02
N ILE A 166 -2.56 4.89 29.02
CA ILE A 166 -2.73 5.71 30.23
C ILE A 166 -3.51 4.93 31.30
N ARG A 167 -4.61 4.26 30.91
CA ARG A 167 -5.40 3.43 31.82
C ARG A 167 -4.61 2.26 32.38
N ALA A 168 -3.86 1.54 31.54
CA ALA A 168 -3.04 0.41 31.96
C ALA A 168 -1.93 0.82 32.94
N ARG A 169 -1.31 1.99 32.74
CA ARG A 169 -0.30 2.53 33.67
C ARG A 169 -0.89 2.95 35.02
N GLY A 170 -2.18 3.25 35.09
CA GLY A 170 -2.88 3.56 36.34
C GLY A 170 -3.33 2.33 37.14
N MET A 171 -3.21 1.13 36.57
CA MET A 171 -3.58 -0.12 37.24
C MET A 171 -2.32 -0.76 37.86
N ASN A 172 -2.29 -0.85 39.20
CA ASN A 172 -1.16 -1.43 39.94
C ASN A 172 -1.15 -2.97 39.98
N ALA A 173 -2.09 -3.64 39.31
CA ALA A 173 -2.23 -5.09 39.33
C ALA A 173 -2.14 -5.66 37.89
N PRO A 174 -1.34 -6.73 37.67
CA PRO A 174 -1.33 -7.46 36.41
C PRO A 174 -2.74 -7.93 36.05
N THR A 175 -3.27 -7.48 34.91
CA THR A 175 -4.61 -7.88 34.43
C THR A 175 -4.59 -9.17 33.61
N VAL A 176 -3.41 -9.74 33.37
CA VAL A 176 -3.23 -11.00 32.65
C VAL A 176 -3.88 -12.13 33.47
N LYS A 177 -4.82 -12.83 32.84
CA LYS A 177 -5.40 -14.07 33.34
C LYS A 177 -4.84 -15.20 32.48
N GLU A 178 -3.84 -15.91 33.00
CA GLU A 178 -3.39 -17.15 32.36
C GLU A 178 -4.43 -18.25 32.59
N ALA A 179 -4.50 -19.22 31.66
CA ALA A 179 -5.29 -20.41 31.87
C ALA A 179 -4.77 -21.15 33.12
N PRO A 180 -5.65 -21.81 33.91
CA PRO A 180 -5.21 -22.61 35.04
C PRO A 180 -4.15 -23.62 34.59
N PHE A 181 -3.07 -23.73 35.36
CA PHE A 181 -2.02 -24.70 35.09
C PHE A 181 -2.61 -26.11 35.09
N GLU A 182 -2.59 -26.76 33.93
CA GLU A 182 -3.02 -28.14 33.76
C GLU A 182 -1.76 -29.01 33.71
N PRO A 183 -1.43 -29.75 34.79
CA PRO A 183 -0.27 -30.63 34.79
C PRO A 183 -0.46 -31.72 33.74
N LEU A 184 0.58 -31.95 32.93
CA LEU A 184 0.61 -33.08 32.01
C LEU A 184 0.43 -34.37 32.83
N SER A 185 -0.58 -35.17 32.48
CA SER A 185 -0.74 -36.50 33.01
C SER A 185 0.52 -37.33 32.69
N PRO A 186 1.03 -38.13 33.64
CA PRO A 186 2.15 -39.03 33.37
C PRO A 186 1.83 -39.91 32.16
N PRO A 187 2.83 -40.26 31.33
CA PRO A 187 2.60 -41.11 30.16
C PRO A 187 1.95 -42.42 30.61
N GLU A 188 0.77 -42.71 30.05
CA GLU A 188 0.05 -43.95 30.30
C GLU A 188 0.94 -45.10 29.79
N ARG A 189 1.42 -45.96 30.70
CA ARG A 189 2.16 -47.16 30.32
C ARG A 189 1.16 -48.12 29.68
N HIS A 190 1.00 -48.03 28.36
CA HIS A 190 0.36 -49.09 27.61
C HIS A 190 1.15 -50.39 27.85
N PRO A 191 0.50 -51.48 28.32
CA PRO A 191 1.17 -52.77 28.44
C PRO A 191 1.67 -53.17 27.06
N GLN A 192 2.98 -53.40 26.97
CA GLN A 192 3.62 -53.97 25.79
C GLN A 192 3.07 -55.39 25.62
N PHE A 193 2.22 -55.58 24.61
CA PHE A 193 1.90 -56.89 24.07
C PHE A 193 2.91 -57.23 22.98
#